data_AF-A0A5E7E277-F1
#
_entry.id   AF-A0A5E7E277-F1
#
_cell.length_a   1.000
_cell.length_b   1.000
_cell.length_c   1.000
_cell.angle_alpha   90.00
_cell.angle_beta   90.00
_cell.angle_gamma   90.00
#
_symmetry.space_group_name_H-M   'P 1'
#
loop_
_entity.id
_entity.type
_entity.pdbx_description
1 polymer ?
#
loop_
_entity_poly.entity_id
_entity_poly.type
_entity_poly.pdbx_seq_one_letter_code
_entity_poly.pdbx_strand_id
1 'polypeptide(L)'
;MDQQKEIHNRIAARLLNHVQARSTDEAEDIHRVSAASYTDPQQWEREMELIFKRLPILAAVSGEIALPGQYKALDLLGVPLLLTRLKDGSVRAMLNVCAHRAMKIAEGSGKCDKFACPYHAWVYGNDGSLLRIAAQDTYGDVDKSSMGLIQLPVYERAGLIFVVLTPGLEVDFAGFLGGMIEDLEQLGFADWHYCGNREIFGANWKVAYDGYLEGYHFAAAHAQTIHQRTFSNMAAYHFYGPHQLIGFPQKDMQAKLGDLNPEQLHLHENNGYDYVRTLFPNVSIFVAPEITQIAQLIPGPTVGENRTVLHFIKRQAPQSDEQRESNETMMDWLKEVVDTEDYSLGLKIQKGLASGAFKHVTFGRNEVGNQEFHRWIDHYLNQAPVPEVIASDEAEIEALLQQYACAIDHRNLALLEQVFEPDSRALYPGIGEFQGAQAIATMIETVLARCATTQHMLSNVRVKISGQQATARSYLQAIHVGIGEHAGELQTLWGEYRDQLEKRPAGWRIIRRELLTLHNQGDIGLLS
;
A
#
# COMPACT_ATOMS: atom_id res chain seq x y z
N MET A 1 -2.38 -1.34 15.59
CA MET A 1 -3.10 -2.63 15.51
C MET A 1 -4.61 -2.43 15.26
N ASP A 2 -5.27 -1.50 15.97
CA ASP A 2 -6.71 -1.24 15.73
C ASP A 2 -6.99 -0.55 14.38
N GLN A 3 -6.11 0.35 13.92
CA GLN A 3 -6.27 1.06 12.64
C GLN A 3 -6.30 0.12 11.42
N GLN A 4 -5.49 -0.95 11.41
CA GLN A 4 -5.43 -1.87 10.27
C GLN A 4 -6.68 -2.74 10.19
N LYS A 5 -7.20 -3.17 11.34
CA LYS A 5 -8.49 -3.87 11.41
C LYS A 5 -9.63 -2.98 10.90
N GLU A 6 -9.60 -1.70 11.25
CA GLU A 6 -10.58 -0.72 10.77
C GLU A 6 -10.50 -0.52 9.25
N ILE A 7 -9.30 -0.41 8.69
CA ILE A 7 -9.09 -0.37 7.23
C ILE A 7 -9.66 -1.62 6.56
N HIS A 8 -9.36 -2.81 7.07
CA HIS A 8 -9.89 -4.07 6.55
C HIS A 8 -11.41 -4.17 6.65
N ASN A 9 -11.98 -3.80 7.80
CA ASN A 9 -13.43 -3.76 8.00
C ASN A 9 -14.10 -2.83 6.98
N ARG A 10 -13.53 -1.64 6.76
CA ARG A 10 -14.03 -0.64 5.81
C ARG A 10 -14.00 -1.14 4.38
N ILE A 11 -12.88 -1.74 3.95
CA ILE A 11 -12.77 -2.31 2.59
C ILE A 11 -13.77 -3.45 2.42
N ALA A 12 -13.88 -4.37 3.38
CA ALA A 12 -14.84 -5.46 3.33
C ALA A 12 -16.31 -4.96 3.33
N ALA A 13 -16.63 -3.91 4.10
CA ALA A 13 -17.96 -3.30 4.07
C ALA A 13 -18.27 -2.66 2.69
N ARG A 14 -17.31 -1.98 2.07
CA ARG A 14 -17.43 -1.46 0.70
C ARG A 14 -17.65 -2.58 -0.31
N LEU A 15 -16.93 -3.69 -0.19
CA LEU A 15 -17.15 -4.88 -1.02
C LEU A 15 -18.57 -5.44 -0.90
N LEU A 16 -19.13 -5.54 0.32
CA LEU A 16 -20.53 -5.94 0.51
C LEU A 16 -21.50 -4.98 -0.21
N ASN A 17 -21.28 -3.67 -0.09
CA ASN A 17 -22.06 -2.67 -0.80
C ASN A 17 -21.95 -2.83 -2.32
N HIS A 18 -20.75 -3.09 -2.84
CA HIS A 18 -20.53 -3.37 -4.27
C HIS A 18 -21.26 -4.62 -4.74
N VAL A 19 -21.26 -5.70 -3.97
CA VAL A 19 -22.00 -6.93 -4.28
C VAL A 19 -23.50 -6.66 -4.37
N GLN A 20 -24.06 -5.88 -3.44
CA GLN A 20 -25.49 -5.54 -3.41
C GLN A 20 -25.89 -4.58 -4.54
N ALA A 21 -25.08 -3.53 -4.76
CA ALA A 21 -25.33 -2.48 -5.74
C ALA A 21 -24.90 -2.87 -7.16
N ARG A 22 -24.16 -3.97 -7.33
CA ARG A 22 -23.50 -4.37 -8.57
C ARG A 22 -22.61 -3.26 -9.13
N SER A 23 -21.79 -2.70 -8.26
CA SER A 23 -20.85 -1.61 -8.57
C SER A 23 -19.41 -2.03 -8.27
N THR A 24 -18.47 -1.12 -8.46
CA THR A 24 -17.06 -1.26 -8.10
C THR A 24 -16.54 0.12 -7.68
N ASP A 25 -15.36 0.18 -7.07
CA ASP A 25 -14.64 1.44 -6.98
C ASP A 25 -14.32 1.98 -8.38
N GLU A 26 -14.52 3.28 -8.56
CA GLU A 26 -14.30 3.97 -9.82
C GLU A 26 -13.52 5.27 -9.60
N ALA A 27 -12.56 5.55 -10.48
CA ALA A 27 -11.94 6.85 -10.64
C ALA A 27 -12.93 7.85 -11.29
N GLU A 28 -12.63 9.13 -11.17
CA GLU A 28 -13.42 10.21 -11.80
C GLU A 28 -13.47 10.05 -13.33
N ASP A 29 -12.30 9.81 -13.94
CA ASP A 29 -12.12 9.75 -15.39
C ASP A 29 -11.30 8.53 -15.83
N ILE A 30 -11.28 8.30 -17.15
CA ILE A 30 -10.34 7.36 -17.77
C ILE A 30 -8.92 7.92 -17.69
N HIS A 31 -7.92 7.03 -17.63
CA HIS A 31 -6.51 7.41 -17.66
C HIS A 31 -5.85 6.88 -18.93
N ARG A 32 -4.93 7.66 -19.51
CA ARG A 32 -4.21 7.28 -20.73
C ARG A 32 -2.71 7.37 -20.51
N VAL A 33 -2.05 6.25 -20.74
CA VAL A 33 -0.59 6.13 -20.69
C VAL A 33 -0.08 5.95 -22.11
N SER A 34 1.08 6.52 -22.43
CA SER A 34 1.72 6.30 -23.73
C SER A 34 1.98 4.81 -23.95
N ALA A 35 1.59 4.27 -25.11
CA ALA A 35 1.93 2.88 -25.46
C ALA A 35 3.46 2.68 -25.57
N ALA A 36 4.20 3.75 -25.87
CA ALA A 36 5.66 3.75 -25.86
C ALA A 36 6.24 3.46 -24.48
N SER A 37 5.51 3.75 -23.38
CA SER A 37 5.99 3.46 -22.02
C SER A 37 6.30 1.97 -21.80
N TYR A 38 5.71 1.07 -22.60
CA TYR A 38 5.92 -0.38 -22.52
C TYR A 38 6.89 -0.94 -23.56
N THR A 39 7.38 -0.10 -24.49
CA THR A 39 8.16 -0.56 -25.65
C THR A 39 9.43 0.25 -25.91
N ASP A 40 9.57 1.45 -25.34
CA ASP A 40 10.73 2.31 -25.50
C ASP A 40 11.89 1.89 -24.56
N PRO A 41 13.05 1.46 -25.11
CA PRO A 41 14.22 1.13 -24.31
C PRO A 41 14.74 2.28 -23.44
N GLN A 42 14.62 3.55 -23.89
CA GLN A 42 15.09 4.70 -23.10
C GLN A 42 14.23 4.93 -21.86
N GLN A 43 12.91 4.76 -22.00
CA GLN A 43 11.99 4.77 -20.87
C GLN A 43 12.34 3.64 -19.88
N TRP A 44 12.58 2.43 -20.39
CA TRP A 44 12.96 1.28 -19.56
C TRP A 44 14.26 1.53 -18.80
N GLU A 45 15.29 2.09 -19.44
CA GLU A 45 16.54 2.46 -18.77
C GLU A 45 16.30 3.45 -17.63
N ARG A 46 15.46 4.47 -17.86
CA ARG A 46 15.07 5.44 -16.81
C ARG A 46 14.33 4.76 -15.66
N GLU A 47 13.42 3.82 -15.94
CA GLU A 47 12.74 3.04 -14.90
C GLU A 47 13.74 2.22 -14.08
N MET A 48 14.75 1.61 -14.71
CA MET A 48 15.78 0.88 -13.97
C MET A 48 16.60 1.81 -13.07
N GLU A 49 17.03 2.96 -13.59
CA GLU A 49 17.86 3.91 -12.85
C GLU A 49 17.13 4.68 -11.74
N LEU A 50 15.88 5.09 -11.99
CA LEU A 50 15.16 6.00 -11.09
C LEU A 50 14.22 5.27 -10.13
N ILE A 51 13.71 4.09 -10.51
CA ILE A 51 12.78 3.30 -9.69
C ILE A 51 13.54 2.13 -9.08
N PHE A 52 13.92 1.12 -9.88
CA PHE A 52 14.38 -0.14 -9.31
C PHE A 52 15.75 -0.08 -8.62
N LYS A 53 16.66 0.79 -9.08
CA LYS A 53 17.96 0.95 -8.42
C LYS A 53 17.92 1.80 -7.16
N ARG A 54 16.87 2.60 -6.98
CA ARG A 54 16.82 3.65 -5.93
C ARG A 54 15.76 3.41 -4.87
N LEU A 55 14.71 2.67 -5.20
CA LEU A 55 13.67 2.29 -4.25
C LEU A 55 13.99 0.93 -3.60
N PRO A 56 13.46 0.67 -2.39
CA PRO A 56 13.51 -0.66 -1.79
C PRO A 56 12.75 -1.66 -2.68
N ILE A 57 13.44 -2.69 -3.14
CA ILE A 57 12.84 -3.80 -3.90
C ILE A 57 13.02 -5.09 -3.12
N LEU A 58 12.01 -5.98 -3.17
CA LEU A 58 12.13 -7.31 -2.59
C LEU A 58 13.27 -8.05 -3.29
N ALA A 59 14.19 -8.62 -2.51
CA ALA A 59 15.32 -9.41 -2.98
C ALA A 59 15.19 -10.90 -2.59
N ALA A 60 14.57 -11.19 -1.45
CA ALA A 60 14.32 -12.53 -0.94
C ALA A 60 13.20 -12.54 0.10
N VAL A 61 12.60 -13.71 0.34
CA VAL A 61 11.81 -13.93 1.58
C VAL A 61 12.75 -14.39 2.69
N SER A 62 12.51 -13.95 3.93
CA SER A 62 13.42 -14.22 5.07
C SER A 62 13.71 -15.71 5.27
N GLY A 63 12.72 -16.56 5.01
CA GLY A 63 12.82 -18.01 5.11
C GLY A 63 13.84 -18.66 4.18
N GLU A 64 14.30 -17.97 3.12
CA GLU A 64 15.35 -18.47 2.22
C GLU A 64 16.72 -18.55 2.89
N ILE A 65 16.97 -17.69 3.88
CA ILE A 65 18.22 -17.63 4.64
C ILE A 65 17.94 -17.51 6.14
N ALA A 66 16.99 -18.29 6.67
CA ALA A 66 16.49 -18.16 8.05
C ALA A 66 17.55 -18.33 9.16
N LEU A 67 18.61 -19.11 8.93
CA LEU A 67 19.60 -19.48 9.95
C LEU A 67 20.92 -18.72 9.80
N PRO A 68 21.60 -18.37 10.90
CA PRO A 68 22.93 -17.77 10.87
C PRO A 68 23.94 -18.55 10.00
N GLY A 69 24.71 -17.79 9.21
CA GLY A 69 25.67 -18.29 8.24
C GLY A 69 25.06 -18.71 6.91
N GLN A 70 23.73 -18.69 6.74
CA GLN A 70 23.11 -18.92 5.44
C GLN A 70 23.34 -17.73 4.50
N TYR A 71 23.45 -18.02 3.21
CA TYR A 71 23.61 -17.02 2.17
C TYR A 71 22.80 -17.38 0.92
N LYS A 72 22.50 -16.35 0.12
CA LYS A 72 21.90 -16.45 -1.21
C LYS A 72 22.64 -15.49 -2.15
N ALA A 73 23.23 -16.03 -3.20
CA ALA A 73 23.82 -15.27 -4.30
C ALA A 73 22.86 -15.26 -5.48
N LEU A 74 22.56 -14.08 -6.01
CA LEU A 74 21.61 -13.88 -7.11
C LEU A 74 22.01 -12.69 -7.98
N ASP A 75 21.49 -12.63 -9.20
CA ASP A 75 21.55 -11.45 -10.03
C ASP A 75 20.19 -10.76 -10.01
N LEU A 76 20.16 -9.50 -9.57
CA LEU A 76 18.96 -8.69 -9.48
C LEU A 76 19.17 -7.45 -10.36
N LEU A 77 18.50 -7.41 -11.52
CA LEU A 77 18.60 -6.31 -12.51
C LEU A 77 20.03 -6.04 -12.99
N GLY A 78 20.75 -7.13 -13.29
CA GLY A 78 22.16 -7.06 -13.71
C GLY A 78 23.15 -6.74 -12.59
N VAL A 79 22.68 -6.58 -11.35
CA VAL A 79 23.53 -6.37 -10.17
C VAL A 79 23.80 -7.71 -9.48
N PRO A 80 25.06 -8.19 -9.42
CA PRO A 80 25.40 -9.41 -8.72
C PRO A 80 25.34 -9.17 -7.22
N LEU A 81 24.35 -9.77 -6.56
CA LEU A 81 24.00 -9.59 -5.16
C LEU A 81 24.41 -10.81 -4.33
N LEU A 82 24.89 -10.55 -3.12
CA LEU A 82 25.13 -11.55 -2.08
C LEU A 82 24.39 -11.13 -0.82
N LEU A 83 23.40 -11.93 -0.43
CA LEU A 83 22.69 -11.83 0.84
C LEU A 83 23.31 -12.82 1.83
N THR A 84 23.58 -12.39 3.06
CA THR A 84 24.08 -13.26 4.14
C THR A 84 23.32 -13.00 5.44
N ARG A 85 23.11 -14.05 6.24
CA ARG A 85 22.64 -13.93 7.62
C ARG A 85 23.81 -14.03 8.60
N LEU A 86 24.00 -12.99 9.39
CA LEU A 86 25.06 -12.91 10.39
C LEU A 86 24.71 -13.72 11.64
N LYS A 87 25.69 -13.84 12.54
CA LYS A 87 25.55 -14.59 13.80
C LYS A 87 24.53 -14.00 14.77
N ASP A 88 24.35 -12.68 14.72
CA ASP A 88 23.34 -11.96 15.50
C ASP A 88 21.94 -12.04 14.88
N GLY A 89 21.79 -12.74 13.75
CA GLY A 89 20.55 -12.87 13.01
C GLY A 89 20.30 -11.74 12.02
N SER A 90 21.09 -10.66 11.99
CA SER A 90 20.91 -9.58 11.02
C SER A 90 21.32 -9.99 9.60
N VAL A 91 20.70 -9.38 8.60
CA VAL A 91 21.04 -9.59 7.18
C VAL A 91 22.08 -8.57 6.71
N ARG A 92 22.98 -8.99 5.81
CA ARG A 92 23.78 -8.09 4.96
C ARG A 92 23.44 -8.31 3.50
N ALA A 93 23.40 -7.24 2.74
CA ALA A 93 23.33 -7.24 1.29
C ALA A 93 24.59 -6.58 0.74
N MET A 94 25.27 -7.24 -0.19
CA MET A 94 26.56 -6.81 -0.71
C MET A 94 26.63 -7.03 -2.21
N LEU A 95 27.44 -6.23 -2.90
CA LEU A 95 27.87 -6.58 -4.25
C LEU A 95 28.74 -7.83 -4.18
N ASN A 96 28.32 -8.88 -4.89
CA ASN A 96 28.99 -10.15 -5.02
C ASN A 96 30.18 -10.02 -6.00
N VAL A 97 31.11 -9.12 -5.67
CA VAL A 97 32.18 -8.65 -6.55
C VAL A 97 33.45 -8.47 -5.75
N CYS A 98 34.47 -9.27 -6.05
CA CYS A 98 35.77 -9.21 -5.40
C CYS A 98 36.45 -7.86 -5.65
N ALA A 99 36.89 -7.17 -4.60
CA ALA A 99 37.58 -5.88 -4.67
C ALA A 99 38.91 -5.91 -5.45
N HIS A 100 39.51 -7.10 -5.66
CA HIS A 100 40.76 -7.22 -6.41
C HIS A 100 40.58 -6.97 -7.92
N ARG A 101 39.76 -7.80 -8.59
CA ARG A 101 39.54 -7.76 -10.06
C ARG A 101 38.12 -8.11 -10.46
N ALA A 102 37.16 -7.69 -9.64
CA ALA A 102 35.73 -7.80 -9.87
C ALA A 102 35.17 -9.22 -10.13
N MET A 103 35.91 -10.27 -9.78
CA MET A 103 35.43 -11.65 -9.90
C MET A 103 34.23 -11.88 -8.96
N LYS A 104 33.17 -12.51 -9.46
CA LYS A 104 32.05 -12.98 -8.64
C LYS A 104 32.54 -14.00 -7.61
N ILE A 105 32.15 -13.85 -6.34
CA ILE A 105 32.75 -14.61 -5.23
C ILE A 105 31.91 -15.80 -4.77
N ALA A 106 30.59 -15.77 -4.99
CA ALA A 106 29.66 -16.79 -4.55
C ALA A 106 28.60 -17.07 -5.61
N GLU A 107 28.08 -18.29 -5.62
CA GLU A 107 27.00 -18.74 -6.49
C GLU A 107 26.01 -19.57 -5.68
N GLY A 108 24.75 -19.60 -6.12
CA GLY A 108 23.69 -20.36 -5.47
C GLY A 108 23.40 -19.92 -4.03
N SER A 109 22.94 -20.87 -3.22
CA SER A 109 22.59 -20.65 -1.81
C SER A 109 23.20 -21.75 -0.95
N GLY A 110 23.45 -21.46 0.32
CA GLY A 110 24.01 -22.45 1.24
C GLY A 110 24.36 -21.86 2.59
N LYS A 111 25.25 -22.54 3.33
CA LYS A 111 25.81 -22.05 4.58
C LYS A 111 27.31 -21.83 4.43
N CYS A 112 27.78 -20.61 4.69
CA CYS A 112 29.17 -20.24 4.52
C CYS A 112 29.55 -19.07 5.44
N ASP A 113 30.59 -19.25 6.26
CA ASP A 113 31.10 -18.19 7.14
C ASP A 113 32.15 -17.30 6.46
N LYS A 114 32.75 -17.77 5.35
CA LYS A 114 33.84 -17.09 4.63
C LYS A 114 33.83 -17.41 3.14
N PHE A 115 33.92 -16.39 2.30
CA PHE A 115 33.93 -16.53 0.85
C PHE A 115 35.35 -16.38 0.30
N ALA A 116 35.89 -17.45 -0.29
CA ALA A 116 37.17 -17.39 -0.99
C ALA A 116 36.90 -17.10 -2.48
N CYS A 117 37.41 -15.96 -2.97
CA CYS A 117 37.31 -15.60 -4.37
C CYS A 117 37.98 -16.68 -5.25
N PRO A 118 37.27 -17.24 -6.24
CA PRO A 118 37.77 -18.36 -7.03
C PRO A 118 38.96 -17.99 -7.92
N TYR A 119 39.23 -16.70 -8.13
CA TYR A 119 40.30 -16.26 -9.01
C TYR A 119 41.67 -16.25 -8.31
N HIS A 120 41.79 -15.57 -7.16
CA HIS A 120 43.08 -15.38 -6.47
C HIS A 120 43.01 -15.66 -4.96
N ALA A 121 41.97 -16.36 -4.50
CA ALA A 121 41.80 -16.79 -3.11
C ALA A 121 41.86 -15.67 -2.04
N TRP A 122 41.47 -14.44 -2.41
CA TRP A 122 41.10 -13.41 -1.45
C TRP A 122 39.90 -13.89 -0.64
N VAL A 123 39.97 -13.80 0.68
CA VAL A 123 38.95 -14.35 1.58
C VAL A 123 38.20 -13.22 2.26
N TYR A 124 36.89 -13.21 2.08
CA TYR A 124 35.95 -12.29 2.71
C TYR A 124 35.19 -12.98 3.84
N GLY A 125 34.86 -12.25 4.90
CA GLY A 125 33.92 -12.70 5.93
C GLY A 125 32.48 -12.72 5.42
N ASN A 126 31.58 -13.32 6.20
CA ASN A 126 30.14 -13.29 5.90
C ASN A 126 29.51 -11.88 6.01
N ASP A 127 30.21 -10.93 6.63
CA ASP A 127 29.89 -9.51 6.68
C ASP A 127 30.50 -8.70 5.52
N GLY A 128 31.29 -9.36 4.65
CA GLY A 128 32.00 -8.75 3.53
C GLY A 128 33.36 -8.16 3.86
N SER A 129 33.82 -8.21 5.11
CA SER A 129 35.16 -7.73 5.47
C SER A 129 36.27 -8.55 4.77
N LEU A 130 37.32 -7.90 4.27
CA LEU A 130 38.46 -8.60 3.68
C LEU A 130 39.35 -9.19 4.79
N LEU A 131 39.36 -10.52 4.94
CA LEU A 131 40.10 -11.21 5.99
C LEU A 131 41.53 -11.54 5.56
N ARG A 132 41.70 -12.04 4.33
CA ARG A 132 42.99 -12.57 3.85
C ARG A 132 43.23 -12.25 2.39
N ILE A 133 44.45 -11.79 2.10
CA ILE A 133 45.03 -11.69 0.76
C ILE A 133 45.97 -12.89 0.58
N ALA A 134 45.84 -13.62 -0.52
CA ALA A 134 46.75 -14.72 -0.82
C ALA A 134 48.16 -14.19 -1.14
N ALA A 135 49.20 -14.90 -0.67
CA ALA A 135 50.60 -14.54 -0.86
C ALA A 135 50.93 -13.06 -0.48
N GLN A 136 50.39 -12.59 0.65
CA GLN A 136 50.49 -11.20 1.11
C GLN A 136 51.92 -10.66 1.11
N ASP A 137 52.92 -11.48 1.51
CA ASP A 137 54.34 -11.12 1.51
C ASP A 137 54.88 -10.67 0.15
N THR A 138 54.28 -11.17 -0.94
CA THR A 138 54.63 -10.80 -2.33
C THR A 138 53.63 -9.85 -2.98
N TYR A 139 52.44 -9.69 -2.40
CA TYR A 139 51.42 -8.77 -2.89
C TYR A 139 51.71 -7.32 -2.45
N GLY A 140 52.29 -7.15 -1.25
CA GLY A 140 52.57 -5.87 -0.65
C GLY A 140 51.53 -5.46 0.40
N ASP A 141 51.71 -4.26 0.95
CA ASP A 141 50.84 -3.72 1.99
C ASP A 141 49.52 -3.20 1.41
N VAL A 142 48.40 -3.71 1.93
CA VAL A 142 47.05 -3.28 1.60
C VAL A 142 46.29 -3.01 2.87
N ASP A 143 45.63 -1.85 2.93
CA ASP A 143 44.61 -1.59 3.92
C ASP A 143 43.37 -2.45 3.60
N LYS A 144 43.22 -3.55 4.35
CA LYS A 144 42.08 -4.46 4.17
C LYS A 144 40.75 -3.80 4.52
N SER A 145 40.75 -2.76 5.35
CA SER A 145 39.52 -2.09 5.78
C SER A 145 38.84 -1.32 4.63
N SER A 146 39.61 -0.87 3.64
CA SER A 146 39.08 -0.20 2.44
C SER A 146 38.76 -1.16 1.28
N MET A 147 38.97 -2.47 1.46
CA MET A 147 38.89 -3.49 0.40
C MET A 147 37.86 -4.58 0.70
N GLY A 148 36.89 -4.30 1.58
CA GLY A 148 35.73 -5.16 1.80
C GLY A 148 34.75 -5.15 0.61
N LEU A 149 33.77 -6.05 0.65
CA LEU A 149 32.66 -6.04 -0.29
C LEU A 149 31.81 -4.79 -0.08
N ILE A 150 31.41 -4.16 -1.19
CA ILE A 150 30.56 -2.97 -1.18
C ILE A 150 29.19 -3.36 -0.60
N GLN A 151 28.80 -2.71 0.48
CA GLN A 151 27.52 -2.92 1.15
C GLN A 151 26.40 -2.19 0.40
N LEU A 152 25.21 -2.79 0.41
CA LEU A 152 23.97 -2.21 -0.08
C LEU A 152 23.01 -1.99 1.08
N PRO A 153 22.19 -0.91 1.06
CA PRO A 153 21.10 -0.75 2.02
C PRO A 153 20.18 -1.97 1.98
N VAL A 154 19.90 -2.53 3.16
CA VAL A 154 19.06 -3.72 3.31
C VAL A 154 18.11 -3.56 4.50
N TYR A 155 16.87 -3.98 4.31
CA TYR A 155 15.82 -3.90 5.31
C TYR A 155 15.11 -5.25 5.38
N GLU A 156 15.05 -5.84 6.57
CA GLU A 156 14.27 -7.06 6.82
C GLU A 156 13.11 -6.74 7.75
N ARG A 157 11.88 -6.87 7.26
CA ARG A 157 10.64 -6.65 8.01
C ARG A 157 9.54 -7.56 7.48
N ALA A 158 8.58 -7.92 8.34
CA ALA A 158 7.46 -8.80 7.99
C ALA A 158 7.82 -10.08 7.20
N GLY A 159 8.98 -10.70 7.49
CA GLY A 159 9.43 -11.92 6.79
C GLY A 159 9.93 -11.69 5.34
N LEU A 160 10.18 -10.43 4.97
CA LEU A 160 10.63 -10.02 3.63
C LEU A 160 11.97 -9.26 3.74
N ILE A 161 12.87 -9.49 2.77
CA ILE A 161 14.18 -8.83 2.68
C ILE A 161 14.18 -7.90 1.46
N PHE A 162 14.25 -6.61 1.73
CA PHE A 162 14.34 -5.54 0.73
C PHE A 162 15.76 -5.02 0.59
N VAL A 163 16.16 -4.65 -0.63
CA VAL A 163 17.46 -4.06 -0.94
C VAL A 163 17.28 -2.82 -1.81
N VAL A 164 18.13 -1.83 -1.61
CA VAL A 164 18.33 -0.72 -2.56
C VAL A 164 19.61 -1.00 -3.34
N LEU A 165 19.54 -1.07 -4.67
CA LEU A 165 20.68 -1.50 -5.49
C LEU A 165 21.76 -0.42 -5.68
N THR A 166 21.49 0.82 -5.26
CA THR A 166 22.47 1.91 -5.26
C THR A 166 23.24 1.93 -3.94
N PRO A 167 24.57 1.66 -3.94
CA PRO A 167 25.38 1.70 -2.73
C PRO A 167 25.32 3.06 -2.03
N GLY A 168 25.16 3.05 -0.70
CA GLY A 168 25.16 4.26 0.13
C GLY A 168 23.93 5.16 0.00
N LEU A 169 22.90 4.75 -0.76
CA LEU A 169 21.66 5.52 -0.86
C LEU A 169 20.76 5.25 0.35
N GLU A 170 20.64 6.24 1.24
CA GLU A 170 19.70 6.17 2.35
C GLU A 170 18.26 6.39 1.86
N VAL A 171 17.33 5.57 2.36
CA VAL A 171 15.90 5.65 2.05
C VAL A 171 15.14 5.58 3.36
N ASP A 172 14.11 6.43 3.51
CA ASP A 172 13.12 6.28 4.56
C ASP A 172 12.24 5.05 4.27
N PHE A 173 12.72 3.87 4.68
CA PHE A 173 12.05 2.59 4.42
C PHE A 173 10.67 2.52 5.08
N ALA A 174 10.55 3.04 6.31
CA ALA A 174 9.28 3.04 7.04
C ALA A 174 8.27 4.01 6.39
N GLY A 175 8.71 5.22 6.04
CA GLY A 175 7.87 6.18 5.31
C GLY A 175 7.48 5.70 3.91
N PHE A 176 8.37 4.97 3.23
CA PHE A 176 8.10 4.41 1.90
C PHE A 176 6.95 3.40 1.94
N LEU A 177 7.03 2.39 2.81
CA LEU A 177 5.98 1.37 2.92
C LEU A 177 4.71 1.91 3.61
N GLY A 178 4.85 2.91 4.48
CA GLY A 178 3.75 3.45 5.26
C GLY A 178 2.95 2.34 5.95
N GLY A 179 1.63 2.49 6.00
CA GLY A 179 0.72 1.52 6.62
C GLY A 179 0.73 0.09 6.04
N MET A 180 1.38 -0.14 4.88
CA MET A 180 1.50 -1.47 4.28
C MET A 180 2.39 -2.39 5.13
N ILE A 181 3.42 -1.86 5.81
CA ILE A 181 4.28 -2.74 6.60
C ILE A 181 3.55 -3.28 7.83
N GLU A 182 2.74 -2.46 8.51
CA GLU A 182 1.95 -2.91 9.67
C GLU A 182 0.84 -3.89 9.28
N ASP A 183 0.32 -3.81 8.05
CA ASP A 183 -0.59 -4.80 7.49
C ASP A 183 0.10 -6.16 7.33
N LEU A 184 1.28 -6.18 6.70
CA LEU A 184 2.06 -7.42 6.52
C LEU A 184 2.55 -8.03 7.83
N GLU A 185 2.94 -7.21 8.81
CA GLU A 185 3.39 -7.70 10.12
C GLU A 185 2.28 -8.47 10.85
N GLN A 186 1.01 -8.12 10.65
CA GLN A 186 -0.12 -8.84 11.25
C GLN A 186 -0.34 -10.23 10.65
N LEU A 187 0.12 -10.47 9.43
CA LEU A 187 0.06 -11.80 8.81
C LEU A 187 1.10 -12.76 9.43
N GLY A 188 2.14 -12.21 10.05
CA GLY A 188 3.16 -12.98 10.78
C GLY A 188 4.08 -13.81 9.87
N PHE A 189 4.31 -13.40 8.62
CA PHE A 189 5.13 -14.16 7.66
C PHE A 189 6.55 -14.48 8.14
N ALA A 190 7.09 -13.70 9.07
CA ALA A 190 8.39 -13.97 9.69
C ALA A 190 8.46 -15.35 10.36
N ASP A 191 7.32 -15.87 10.84
CA ASP A 191 7.21 -17.17 11.51
C ASP A 191 6.77 -18.29 10.56
N TRP A 192 6.53 -18.00 9.29
CA TRP A 192 6.04 -18.98 8.32
C TRP A 192 7.20 -19.77 7.70
N HIS A 193 6.90 -21.02 7.35
CA HIS A 193 7.81 -21.91 6.67
C HIS A 193 7.89 -21.59 5.18
N TYR A 194 9.10 -21.41 4.66
CA TYR A 194 9.36 -21.30 3.23
C TYR A 194 9.36 -22.66 2.54
N CYS A 195 8.45 -22.84 1.59
CA CYS A 195 8.25 -24.09 0.87
C CYS A 195 9.15 -24.20 -0.37
N GLY A 196 9.45 -23.07 -1.02
CA GLY A 196 10.22 -23.04 -2.26
C GLY A 196 9.76 -21.92 -3.19
N ASN A 197 10.22 -21.96 -4.43
CA ASN A 197 9.81 -21.02 -5.46
C ASN A 197 9.66 -21.69 -6.83
N ARG A 198 9.03 -20.96 -7.76
CA ARG A 198 8.99 -21.24 -9.19
C ARG A 198 9.24 -19.95 -9.97
N GLU A 199 9.74 -20.07 -11.20
CA GLU A 199 9.95 -18.93 -12.07
C GLU A 199 9.00 -18.95 -13.27
N ILE A 200 8.57 -17.75 -13.66
CA ILE A 200 7.81 -17.49 -14.88
C ILE A 200 8.45 -16.32 -15.63
N PHE A 201 8.30 -16.31 -16.95
CA PHE A 201 8.87 -15.27 -17.81
C PHE A 201 7.75 -14.60 -18.60
N GLY A 202 7.77 -13.27 -18.64
CA GLY A 202 6.66 -12.50 -19.19
C GLY A 202 7.11 -11.30 -20.03
N ALA A 203 6.13 -10.47 -20.34
CA ALA A 203 6.22 -9.22 -21.09
C ALA A 203 6.98 -8.10 -20.33
N ASN A 204 6.87 -6.84 -20.76
CA ASN A 204 7.32 -5.70 -19.96
C ASN A 204 6.79 -5.81 -18.51
N TRP A 205 7.62 -5.42 -17.54
CA TRP A 205 7.26 -5.53 -16.11
C TRP A 205 5.94 -4.82 -15.78
N LYS A 206 5.64 -3.67 -16.41
CA LYS A 206 4.38 -2.96 -16.19
C LYS A 206 3.17 -3.74 -16.71
N VAL A 207 3.30 -4.49 -17.81
CA VAL A 207 2.21 -5.35 -18.32
C VAL A 207 1.88 -6.44 -17.30
N ALA A 208 2.91 -7.07 -16.70
CA ALA A 208 2.69 -8.06 -15.66
C ALA A 208 2.12 -7.44 -14.38
N TYR A 209 2.62 -6.26 -13.98
CA TYR A 209 2.15 -5.55 -12.80
C TYR A 209 0.71 -5.07 -12.96
N ASP A 210 0.34 -4.54 -14.13
CA ASP A 210 -1.01 -4.10 -14.48
C ASP A 210 -2.05 -5.21 -14.24
N GLY A 211 -1.71 -6.46 -14.55
CA GLY A 211 -2.60 -7.62 -14.32
C GLY A 211 -2.85 -7.95 -12.85
N TYR A 212 -2.03 -7.46 -11.91
CA TYR A 212 -2.25 -7.65 -10.47
C TYR A 212 -3.17 -6.59 -9.85
N LEU A 213 -3.54 -5.54 -10.59
CA LEU A 213 -4.16 -4.33 -10.03
C LEU A 213 -5.68 -4.24 -10.23
N GLU A 214 -6.27 -5.21 -10.93
CA GLU A 214 -7.69 -5.22 -11.26
C GLU A 214 -8.26 -6.63 -11.42
N GLY A 215 -9.59 -6.74 -11.33
CA GLY A 215 -10.35 -7.98 -11.56
C GLY A 215 -11.25 -7.92 -12.78
N TYR A 216 -11.07 -6.92 -13.64
CA TYR A 216 -11.84 -6.71 -14.87
C TYR A 216 -11.61 -7.84 -15.88
N HIS A 217 -10.40 -8.38 -15.97
CA HIS A 217 -10.09 -9.50 -16.87
C HIS A 217 -10.59 -10.87 -16.35
N PHE A 218 -11.00 -11.00 -15.08
CA PHE A 218 -11.30 -12.31 -14.47
C PHE A 218 -12.31 -13.14 -15.25
N ALA A 219 -13.41 -12.56 -15.72
CA ALA A 219 -14.43 -13.32 -16.47
C ALA A 219 -13.91 -13.83 -17.82
N ALA A 220 -12.95 -13.13 -18.44
CA ALA A 220 -12.42 -13.46 -19.76
C ALA A 220 -11.21 -14.41 -19.68
N ALA A 221 -10.26 -14.12 -18.79
CA ALA A 221 -9.00 -14.84 -18.66
C ALA A 221 -9.08 -16.03 -17.69
N HIS A 222 -9.82 -15.89 -16.60
CA HIS A 222 -9.89 -16.87 -15.49
C HIS A 222 -11.26 -17.54 -15.41
N ALA A 223 -11.89 -17.80 -16.56
CA ALA A 223 -13.27 -18.30 -16.63
C ALA A 223 -13.47 -19.62 -15.88
N GLN A 224 -12.44 -20.48 -15.79
CA GLN A 224 -12.49 -21.80 -15.14
C GLN A 224 -11.86 -21.83 -13.74
N THR A 225 -11.19 -20.75 -13.33
CA THR A 225 -10.41 -20.66 -12.08
C THR A 225 -10.99 -19.58 -11.17
N ILE A 226 -10.43 -18.36 -11.20
CA ILE A 226 -10.76 -17.26 -10.30
C ILE A 226 -12.21 -16.83 -10.47
N HIS A 227 -12.71 -16.71 -11.71
CA HIS A 227 -14.07 -16.24 -11.95
C HIS A 227 -15.14 -17.18 -11.40
N GLN A 228 -14.85 -18.46 -11.14
CA GLN A 228 -15.82 -19.36 -10.53
C GLN A 228 -16.17 -18.94 -9.11
N ARG A 229 -15.19 -18.42 -8.36
CA ARG A 229 -15.33 -18.04 -6.95
C ARG A 229 -15.46 -16.54 -6.73
N THR A 230 -14.85 -15.71 -7.57
CA THR A 230 -14.72 -14.26 -7.35
C THR A 230 -15.47 -13.48 -8.43
N PHE A 231 -16.12 -12.38 -8.05
CA PHE A 231 -16.76 -11.49 -9.02
C PHE A 231 -15.71 -10.86 -9.94
N SER A 232 -16.05 -10.71 -11.22
CA SER A 232 -15.23 -9.94 -12.15
C SER A 232 -15.69 -8.49 -12.16
N ASN A 233 -14.74 -7.57 -12.37
CA ASN A 233 -14.96 -6.13 -12.42
C ASN A 233 -15.62 -5.56 -11.14
N MET A 234 -15.20 -6.07 -9.98
CA MET A 234 -15.68 -5.64 -8.68
C MET A 234 -14.51 -5.69 -7.70
N ALA A 235 -14.03 -4.51 -7.30
CA ALA A 235 -12.92 -4.37 -6.36
C ALA A 235 -13.13 -3.17 -5.44
N ALA A 236 -12.48 -3.21 -4.29
CA ALA A 236 -12.33 -2.07 -3.41
C ALA A 236 -10.85 -1.82 -3.09
N TYR A 237 -10.41 -0.57 -3.18
CA TYR A 237 -9.01 -0.19 -3.10
C TYR A 237 -8.72 0.60 -1.82
N HIS A 238 -7.52 0.37 -1.29
CA HIS A 238 -6.88 1.24 -0.30
C HIS A 238 -5.40 1.40 -0.64
N PHE A 239 -4.88 2.61 -0.50
CA PHE A 239 -3.53 2.98 -0.92
C PHE A 239 -2.67 3.39 0.28
N TYR A 240 -1.45 2.85 0.32
CA TYR A 240 -0.38 3.28 1.22
C TYR A 240 0.73 3.89 0.35
N GLY A 241 0.56 5.15 -0.04
CA GLY A 241 1.42 5.76 -1.05
C GLY A 241 1.36 4.95 -2.36
N PRO A 242 2.50 4.45 -2.89
CA PRO A 242 2.53 3.64 -4.12
C PRO A 242 2.09 2.18 -3.93
N HIS A 243 1.85 1.74 -2.69
CA HIS A 243 1.45 0.37 -2.37
C HIS A 243 -0.07 0.25 -2.29
N GLN A 244 -0.62 -0.91 -2.64
CA GLN A 244 -2.07 -1.09 -2.74
C GLN A 244 -2.53 -2.33 -1.97
N LEU A 245 -3.64 -2.17 -1.24
CA LEU A 245 -4.44 -3.26 -0.69
C LEU A 245 -5.74 -3.33 -1.49
N ILE A 246 -5.93 -4.40 -2.25
CA ILE A 246 -7.01 -4.56 -3.22
C ILE A 246 -7.90 -5.70 -2.74
N GLY A 247 -9.14 -5.38 -2.40
CA GLY A 247 -10.15 -6.35 -2.00
C GLY A 247 -10.95 -6.85 -3.19
N PHE A 248 -11.18 -8.16 -3.26
CA PHE A 248 -12.04 -8.81 -4.25
C PHE A 248 -13.12 -9.65 -3.56
N PRO A 249 -14.41 -9.45 -3.88
CA PRO A 249 -15.49 -10.18 -3.23
C PRO A 249 -15.69 -11.56 -3.88
N GLN A 250 -15.82 -12.58 -3.04
CA GLN A 250 -16.26 -13.90 -3.48
C GLN A 250 -17.77 -13.88 -3.77
N LYS A 251 -18.24 -14.78 -4.65
CA LYS A 251 -19.66 -14.85 -5.07
C LYS A 251 -20.61 -15.17 -3.93
N ASP A 252 -20.12 -15.78 -2.85
CA ASP A 252 -20.88 -16.11 -1.66
C ASP A 252 -20.70 -15.10 -0.51
N MET A 253 -20.00 -13.97 -0.74
CA MET A 253 -19.73 -12.95 0.28
C MET A 253 -20.99 -12.49 1.01
N GLN A 254 -22.03 -12.14 0.25
CA GLN A 254 -23.29 -11.66 0.82
C GLN A 254 -23.95 -12.71 1.72
N ALA A 255 -23.92 -13.98 1.31
CA ALA A 255 -24.53 -15.07 2.07
C ALA A 255 -23.74 -15.39 3.35
N LYS A 256 -22.40 -15.21 3.33
CA LYS A 256 -21.53 -15.49 4.48
C LYS A 256 -21.45 -14.33 5.46
N LEU A 257 -21.39 -13.10 4.96
CA LEU A 257 -20.95 -11.94 5.73
C LEU A 257 -22.01 -10.82 5.85
N GLY A 258 -23.10 -10.89 5.08
CA GLY A 258 -24.08 -9.80 4.98
C GLY A 258 -24.80 -9.44 6.29
N ASP A 259 -24.91 -10.38 7.22
CA ASP A 259 -25.57 -10.21 8.52
C ASP A 259 -24.58 -10.02 9.69
N LEU A 260 -23.28 -10.03 9.43
CA LEU A 260 -22.25 -9.86 10.45
C LEU A 260 -22.15 -8.40 10.89
N ASN A 261 -21.66 -8.19 12.12
CA ASN A 261 -21.28 -6.85 12.57
C ASN A 261 -20.11 -6.35 11.68
N PRO A 262 -20.21 -5.15 11.07
CA PRO A 262 -19.13 -4.57 10.26
C PRO A 262 -17.77 -4.52 10.96
N GLU A 263 -17.72 -4.42 12.28
CA GLU A 263 -16.48 -4.42 13.06
C GLU A 263 -15.76 -5.78 13.09
N GLN A 264 -16.43 -6.85 12.67
CA GLN A 264 -15.90 -8.22 12.66
C GLN A 264 -15.42 -8.67 11.28
N LEU A 265 -15.68 -7.89 10.22
CA LEU A 265 -15.42 -8.32 8.84
C LEU A 265 -13.94 -8.64 8.58
N HIS A 266 -12.99 -7.92 9.20
CA HIS A 266 -11.55 -8.13 9.09
C HIS A 266 -11.10 -9.55 9.45
N LEU A 267 -11.91 -10.31 10.19
CA LEU A 267 -11.62 -11.70 10.56
C LEU A 267 -11.88 -12.71 9.42
N HIS A 268 -12.38 -12.25 8.27
CA HIS A 268 -12.92 -13.10 7.20
C HIS A 268 -12.15 -13.00 5.88
N GLU A 269 -10.92 -12.50 5.87
CA GLU A 269 -10.04 -12.64 4.69
C GLU A 269 -9.92 -14.12 4.30
N ASN A 270 -10.11 -14.42 3.01
CA ASN A 270 -10.25 -15.76 2.40
C ASN A 270 -11.58 -16.47 2.66
N ASN A 271 -12.52 -15.86 3.38
CA ASN A 271 -13.83 -16.43 3.68
C ASN A 271 -14.96 -15.45 3.33
N GLY A 272 -15.15 -15.22 2.04
CA GLY A 272 -16.14 -14.29 1.48
C GLY A 272 -15.50 -13.17 0.69
N TYR A 273 -14.24 -12.82 0.94
CA TYR A 273 -13.46 -11.92 0.11
C TYR A 273 -11.97 -12.28 0.24
N ASP A 274 -11.16 -11.83 -0.72
CA ASP A 274 -9.71 -11.98 -0.65
C ASP A 274 -9.02 -10.63 -0.84
N TYR A 275 -7.78 -10.52 -0.34
CA TYR A 275 -6.92 -9.38 -0.60
C TYR A 275 -5.75 -9.76 -1.50
N VAL A 276 -5.44 -8.86 -2.43
CA VAL A 276 -4.14 -8.77 -3.09
C VAL A 276 -3.41 -7.56 -2.55
N ARG A 277 -2.15 -7.75 -2.13
CA ARG A 277 -1.28 -6.68 -1.65
C ARG A 277 -0.17 -6.46 -2.66
N THR A 278 -0.06 -5.26 -3.20
CA THR A 278 1.03 -4.92 -4.11
C THR A 278 1.98 -3.96 -3.45
N LEU A 279 3.27 -4.32 -3.41
CA LEU A 279 4.32 -3.42 -2.94
C LEU A 279 5.10 -2.96 -4.16
N PHE A 280 4.82 -1.74 -4.59
CA PHE A 280 5.58 -1.08 -5.63
C PHE A 280 7.10 -1.08 -5.32
N PRO A 281 7.96 -1.35 -6.31
CA PRO A 281 7.63 -1.61 -7.71
C PRO A 281 7.47 -3.10 -8.08
N ASN A 282 7.71 -4.04 -7.15
CA ASN A 282 8.12 -5.38 -7.56
C ASN A 282 7.49 -6.57 -6.81
N VAL A 283 6.44 -6.34 -6.02
CA VAL A 283 5.78 -7.39 -5.25
C VAL A 283 4.28 -7.42 -5.48
N SER A 284 3.72 -8.63 -5.59
CA SER A 284 2.29 -8.93 -5.40
C SER A 284 2.14 -10.12 -4.45
N ILE A 285 1.24 -10.04 -3.47
CA ILE A 285 1.04 -11.06 -2.44
C ILE A 285 -0.44 -11.44 -2.40
N PHE A 286 -0.69 -12.75 -2.50
CA PHE A 286 -1.99 -13.35 -2.29
C PHE A 286 -1.91 -14.38 -1.15
N VAL A 287 -2.66 -14.14 -0.08
CA VAL A 287 -2.61 -14.95 1.14
C VAL A 287 -3.64 -16.06 1.06
N ALA A 288 -3.28 -17.22 0.53
CA ALA A 288 -4.20 -18.36 0.56
C ALA A 288 -4.10 -19.16 1.88
N PRO A 289 -5.20 -19.78 2.35
CA PRO A 289 -5.18 -20.68 3.50
C PRO A 289 -4.24 -21.88 3.34
N GLU A 290 -4.17 -22.47 2.14
CA GLU A 290 -3.44 -23.70 1.84
C GLU A 290 -1.94 -23.45 1.65
N ILE A 291 -1.59 -22.48 0.79
CA ILE A 291 -0.22 -22.05 0.51
C ILE A 291 -0.24 -20.60 0.01
N THR A 292 0.49 -19.71 0.68
CA THR A 292 0.54 -18.29 0.31
C THR A 292 1.61 -18.06 -0.74
N GLN A 293 1.28 -17.23 -1.71
CA GLN A 293 2.13 -16.90 -2.85
C GLN A 293 2.58 -15.44 -2.76
N ILE A 294 3.89 -15.21 -2.92
CA ILE A 294 4.53 -13.90 -3.02
C ILE A 294 5.23 -13.84 -4.38
N ALA A 295 4.67 -13.08 -5.32
CA ALA A 295 5.27 -12.83 -6.62
C ALA A 295 6.29 -11.69 -6.51
N GLN A 296 7.56 -12.00 -6.80
CA GLN A 296 8.65 -11.05 -6.94
C GLN A 296 8.89 -10.80 -8.44
N LEU A 297 8.37 -9.70 -8.97
CA LEU A 297 8.54 -9.30 -10.35
C LEU A 297 9.92 -8.67 -10.56
N ILE A 298 10.65 -9.06 -11.59
CA ILE A 298 11.99 -8.54 -11.89
C ILE A 298 12.01 -8.19 -13.38
N PRO A 299 12.18 -6.90 -13.75
CA PRO A 299 12.40 -6.52 -15.14
C PRO A 299 13.50 -7.35 -15.79
N GLY A 300 13.25 -7.79 -17.02
CA GLY A 300 14.19 -8.57 -17.82
C GLY A 300 15.34 -7.70 -18.33
N PRO A 301 16.28 -8.27 -19.08
CA PRO A 301 17.42 -7.52 -19.65
C PRO A 301 16.99 -6.51 -20.72
N THR A 302 15.76 -6.60 -21.23
CA THR A 302 15.21 -5.70 -22.24
C THR A 302 13.81 -5.22 -21.87
N VAL A 303 13.35 -4.13 -22.50
CA VAL A 303 12.04 -3.50 -22.25
C VAL A 303 10.86 -4.46 -22.41
N GLY A 304 10.93 -5.46 -23.28
CA GLY A 304 9.80 -6.35 -23.57
C GLY A 304 9.68 -7.55 -22.64
N GLU A 305 10.56 -7.67 -21.65
CA GLU A 305 10.75 -8.91 -20.89
C GLU A 305 10.69 -8.68 -19.38
N ASN A 306 10.24 -9.70 -18.66
CA ASN A 306 10.37 -9.80 -17.21
C ASN A 306 10.58 -11.26 -16.79
N ARG A 307 11.11 -11.44 -15.59
CA ARG A 307 11.15 -12.69 -14.85
C ARG A 307 10.44 -12.48 -13.51
N THR A 308 9.50 -13.34 -13.18
CA THR A 308 8.84 -13.32 -11.86
C THR A 308 9.17 -14.58 -11.10
N VAL A 309 9.61 -14.40 -9.86
CA VAL A 309 9.82 -15.50 -8.91
C VAL A 309 8.58 -15.60 -8.02
N LEU A 310 7.87 -16.72 -8.11
CA LEU A 310 6.76 -17.06 -7.24
C LEU A 310 7.32 -17.76 -6.01
N HIS A 311 7.41 -17.05 -4.89
CA HIS A 311 7.77 -17.63 -3.60
C HIS A 311 6.54 -18.19 -2.90
N PHE A 312 6.69 -19.34 -2.26
CA PHE A 312 5.61 -20.01 -1.55
C PHE A 312 5.96 -20.20 -0.08
N ILE A 313 5.03 -19.79 0.78
CA ILE A 313 5.16 -19.90 2.24
C ILE A 313 3.90 -20.53 2.86
N LYS A 314 4.07 -21.24 3.98
CA LYS A 314 2.98 -21.82 4.78
C LYS A 314 3.17 -21.50 6.25
N ARG A 315 2.07 -21.36 6.99
CA ARG A 315 2.09 -21.14 8.45
C ARG A 315 2.89 -22.18 9.23
N GLN A 316 2.98 -23.41 8.71
CA GLN A 316 3.66 -24.52 9.37
C GLN A 316 4.52 -25.30 8.38
N ALA A 317 5.63 -25.85 8.87
CA ALA A 317 6.46 -26.77 8.12
C ALA A 317 5.73 -28.09 7.85
N PRO A 318 5.98 -28.76 6.70
CA PRO A 318 5.42 -30.08 6.43
C PRO A 318 5.89 -31.08 7.49
N GLN A 319 4.96 -31.90 7.98
CA GLN A 319 5.19 -32.91 9.03
C GLN A 319 5.48 -34.30 8.45
N SER A 320 5.34 -34.48 7.14
CA SER A 320 5.62 -35.73 6.43
C SER A 320 6.10 -35.47 5.00
N ASP A 321 6.69 -36.51 4.37
CA ASP A 321 7.09 -36.45 2.96
C ASP A 321 5.87 -36.31 2.03
N GLU A 322 4.74 -36.92 2.38
CA GLU A 322 3.46 -36.77 1.65
C GLU A 322 2.99 -35.30 1.65
N GLN A 323 3.07 -34.61 2.79
CA GLN A 323 2.73 -33.18 2.86
C GLN A 323 3.72 -32.33 2.05
N ARG A 324 5.01 -32.70 2.02
CA ARG A 324 6.01 -32.02 1.20
C ARG A 324 5.69 -32.19 -0.29
N GLU A 325 5.40 -33.41 -0.74
CA GLU A 325 5.03 -33.70 -2.14
C GLU A 325 3.72 -33.01 -2.55
N SER A 326 2.73 -32.97 -1.65
CA SER A 326 1.49 -32.22 -1.86
C SER A 326 1.76 -30.71 -2.02
N ASN A 327 2.68 -30.14 -1.24
CA ASN A 327 3.09 -28.74 -1.41
C ASN A 327 3.77 -28.51 -2.77
N GLU A 328 4.69 -29.38 -3.19
CA GLU A 328 5.34 -29.27 -4.51
C GLU A 328 4.31 -29.29 -5.65
N THR A 329 3.37 -30.24 -5.60
CA THR A 329 2.30 -30.36 -6.60
C THR A 329 1.43 -29.09 -6.65
N MET A 330 1.08 -28.53 -5.49
CA MET A 330 0.30 -27.28 -5.42
C MET A 330 1.09 -26.09 -5.97
N MET A 331 2.40 -25.99 -5.67
CA MET A 331 3.27 -24.93 -6.21
C MET A 331 3.38 -25.01 -7.73
N ASP A 332 3.51 -26.21 -8.29
CA ASP A 332 3.54 -26.43 -9.75
C ASP A 332 2.22 -26.04 -10.41
N TRP A 333 1.09 -26.45 -9.83
CA TRP A 333 -0.23 -26.11 -10.33
C TRP A 333 -0.49 -24.59 -10.30
N LEU A 334 -0.18 -23.92 -9.18
CA LEU A 334 -0.31 -22.47 -9.07
C LEU A 334 0.57 -21.74 -10.09
N LYS A 335 1.82 -22.19 -10.27
CA LYS A 335 2.69 -21.66 -11.31
C LYS A 335 2.09 -21.85 -12.70
N GLU A 336 1.51 -23.01 -12.99
CA GLU A 336 0.90 -23.29 -14.30
C GLU A 336 -0.29 -22.39 -14.58
N VAL A 337 -1.17 -22.18 -13.59
CA VAL A 337 -2.32 -21.27 -13.72
C VAL A 337 -1.84 -19.84 -14.02
N VAL A 338 -0.91 -19.30 -13.24
CA VAL A 338 -0.40 -17.92 -13.47
C VAL A 338 0.32 -17.79 -14.82
N ASP A 339 1.12 -18.79 -15.20
CA ASP A 339 1.84 -18.76 -16.47
C ASP A 339 0.89 -18.80 -17.68
N THR A 340 -0.10 -19.70 -17.62
CA THR A 340 -1.00 -19.95 -18.76
C THR A 340 -2.14 -18.96 -18.87
N GLU A 341 -2.71 -18.50 -17.76
CA GLU A 341 -3.87 -17.61 -17.75
C GLU A 341 -3.48 -16.13 -17.73
N ASP A 342 -2.40 -15.74 -17.04
CA ASP A 342 -1.97 -14.33 -16.96
C ASP A 342 -0.81 -14.01 -17.92
N TYR A 343 0.34 -14.67 -17.73
CA TYR A 343 1.58 -14.26 -18.41
C TYR A 343 1.52 -14.52 -19.92
N SER A 344 0.83 -15.58 -20.34
CA SER A 344 0.59 -15.85 -21.75
C SER A 344 -0.23 -14.74 -22.44
N LEU A 345 -1.16 -14.09 -21.72
CA LEU A 345 -1.91 -12.94 -22.20
C LEU A 345 -1.01 -11.69 -22.24
N GLY A 346 -0.20 -11.48 -21.20
CA GLY A 346 0.79 -10.40 -21.16
C GLY A 346 1.72 -10.40 -22.39
N LEU A 347 2.21 -11.57 -22.81
CA LEU A 347 3.04 -11.71 -24.02
C LEU A 347 2.29 -11.32 -25.30
N LYS A 348 0.99 -11.65 -25.40
CA LYS A 348 0.15 -11.23 -26.54
C LYS A 348 -0.11 -9.72 -26.51
N ILE A 349 -0.34 -9.15 -25.33
CA ILE A 349 -0.48 -7.70 -25.12
C ILE A 349 0.81 -6.99 -25.57
N GLN A 350 1.99 -7.48 -25.15
CA GLN A 350 3.28 -6.91 -25.56
C GLN A 350 3.47 -6.93 -27.08
N LYS A 351 3.08 -8.01 -27.74
CA LYS A 351 3.10 -8.10 -29.20
C LYS A 351 2.16 -7.06 -29.84
N GLY A 352 0.98 -6.85 -29.27
CA GLY A 352 0.05 -5.80 -29.66
C GLY A 352 0.65 -4.40 -29.50
N LEU A 353 1.25 -4.11 -28.35
CA LEU A 353 1.93 -2.84 -28.07
C LEU A 353 3.08 -2.58 -29.06
N ALA A 354 3.91 -3.58 -29.32
CA ALA A 354 5.03 -3.49 -30.25
C ALA A 354 4.62 -3.26 -31.71
N SER A 355 3.37 -3.51 -32.08
CA SER A 355 2.85 -3.21 -33.42
C SER A 355 2.73 -1.71 -33.71
N GLY A 356 2.72 -0.87 -32.67
CA GLY A 356 2.52 0.58 -32.80
C GLY A 356 1.12 0.98 -33.28
N ALA A 357 0.15 0.06 -33.28
CA ALA A 357 -1.20 0.31 -33.78
C ALA A 357 -1.93 1.44 -33.03
N PHE A 358 -1.65 1.59 -31.73
CA PHE A 358 -2.24 2.63 -30.89
C PHE A 358 -1.16 3.42 -30.16
N LYS A 359 -1.41 4.72 -29.98
CA LYS A 359 -0.49 5.63 -29.28
C LYS A 359 -0.60 5.58 -27.76
N HIS A 360 -1.72 5.09 -27.24
CA HIS A 360 -2.01 5.08 -25.81
C HIS A 360 -2.62 3.75 -25.39
N VAL A 361 -2.26 3.31 -24.17
CA VAL A 361 -3.04 2.36 -23.37
C VAL A 361 -4.05 3.16 -22.57
N THR A 362 -5.30 2.70 -22.52
CA THR A 362 -6.38 3.40 -21.81
C THR A 362 -6.88 2.52 -20.67
N PHE A 363 -6.84 3.05 -19.46
CA PHE A 363 -7.43 2.44 -18.28
C PHE A 363 -8.80 3.07 -18.03
N GLY A 364 -9.81 2.22 -17.85
CA GLY A 364 -11.17 2.58 -17.50
C GLY A 364 -11.27 3.19 -16.11
N ARG A 365 -12.44 3.75 -15.80
CA ARG A 365 -12.73 4.29 -14.46
C ARG A 365 -12.68 3.20 -13.39
N ASN A 366 -13.04 1.97 -13.74
CA ASN A 366 -12.99 0.77 -12.89
C ASN A 366 -11.58 0.24 -12.61
N GLU A 367 -10.54 0.70 -13.32
CA GLU A 367 -9.15 0.21 -13.19
C GLU A 367 -8.33 1.16 -12.29
N VAL A 368 -8.88 1.49 -11.11
CA VAL A 368 -8.34 2.51 -10.20
C VAL A 368 -6.89 2.19 -9.80
N GLY A 369 -6.61 0.93 -9.47
CA GLY A 369 -5.27 0.48 -9.11
C GLY A 369 -4.23 0.73 -10.20
N ASN A 370 -4.58 0.47 -11.47
CA ASN A 370 -3.71 0.74 -12.61
C ASN A 370 -3.48 2.24 -12.79
N GLN A 371 -4.53 3.07 -12.68
CA GLN A 371 -4.35 4.52 -12.79
C GLN A 371 -3.38 5.06 -11.74
N GLU A 372 -3.54 4.67 -10.47
CA GLU A 372 -2.63 5.07 -9.39
C GLU A 372 -1.20 4.58 -9.62
N PHE A 373 -1.04 3.33 -10.04
CA PHE A 373 0.27 2.76 -10.36
C PHE A 373 1.04 3.59 -11.41
N HIS A 374 0.38 3.97 -12.50
CA HIS A 374 1.01 4.77 -13.56
C HIS A 374 1.27 6.22 -13.12
N ARG A 375 0.40 6.82 -12.28
CA ARG A 375 0.67 8.12 -11.65
C ARG A 375 1.94 8.08 -10.78
N TRP A 376 2.16 6.99 -10.04
CA TRP A 376 3.37 6.80 -9.24
C TRP A 376 4.62 6.59 -10.09
N ILE A 377 4.52 5.86 -11.22
CA ILE A 377 5.62 5.77 -12.18
C ILE A 377 6.00 7.18 -12.68
N ASP A 378 5.01 7.98 -13.09
CA ASP A 378 5.24 9.34 -13.57
C ASP A 378 5.85 10.25 -12.48
N HIS A 379 5.42 10.10 -11.23
CA HIS A 379 6.03 10.77 -10.08
C HIS A 379 7.53 10.46 -9.98
N TYR A 380 7.92 9.19 -9.95
CA TYR A 380 9.32 8.81 -9.80
C TYR A 380 10.19 9.16 -11.01
N LEU A 381 9.63 9.11 -12.22
CA LEU A 381 10.39 9.38 -13.45
C LEU A 381 10.55 10.87 -13.75
N ASN A 382 9.53 11.67 -13.44
CA ASN A 382 9.44 13.06 -13.88
C ASN A 382 9.34 14.07 -12.72
N GLN A 383 9.42 13.61 -11.46
CA GLN A 383 9.16 14.44 -10.27
C GLN A 383 7.80 15.13 -10.34
N ALA A 384 6.79 14.45 -10.91
CA ALA A 384 5.42 14.93 -10.86
C ALA A 384 4.96 15.10 -9.41
N PRO A 385 3.91 15.89 -9.11
CA PRO A 385 3.35 15.94 -7.76
C PRO A 385 3.06 14.53 -7.22
N VAL A 386 3.20 14.34 -5.91
CA VAL A 386 2.77 13.09 -5.26
C VAL A 386 1.30 12.85 -5.66
N PRO A 387 0.95 11.68 -6.20
CA PRO A 387 -0.44 11.37 -6.54
C PRO A 387 -1.33 11.61 -5.33
N GLU A 388 -2.43 12.36 -5.52
CA GLU A 388 -3.42 12.52 -4.45
C GLU A 388 -3.99 11.15 -4.14
N VAL A 389 -3.72 10.66 -2.93
CA VAL A 389 -4.34 9.43 -2.44
C VAL A 389 -5.84 9.67 -2.43
N ILE A 390 -6.59 8.97 -3.29
CA ILE A 390 -8.05 9.03 -3.31
C ILE A 390 -8.54 8.55 -1.94
N ALA A 391 -8.91 9.50 -1.08
CA ALA A 391 -9.47 9.22 0.22
C ALA A 391 -10.83 8.53 0.02
N SER A 392 -11.16 7.54 0.86
CA SER A 392 -12.52 7.01 0.84
C SER A 392 -13.50 8.13 1.21
N ASP A 393 -14.72 8.10 0.66
CA ASP A 393 -15.75 9.11 0.97
C ASP A 393 -15.97 9.31 2.47
N GLU A 394 -15.83 8.24 3.27
CA GLU A 394 -15.88 8.30 4.73
C GLU A 394 -14.73 9.14 5.31
N ALA A 395 -13.51 8.98 4.79
CA ALA A 395 -12.35 9.74 5.22
C ALA A 395 -12.46 11.21 4.77
N GLU A 396 -13.02 11.47 3.58
CA GLU A 396 -13.33 12.84 3.13
C GLU A 396 -14.37 13.50 4.04
N ILE A 397 -15.43 12.78 4.41
CA ILE A 397 -16.46 13.28 5.33
C ILE A 397 -15.88 13.51 6.73
N GLU A 398 -15.09 12.60 7.27
CA GLU A 398 -14.44 12.78 8.56
C GLU A 398 -13.50 13.98 8.57
N ALA A 399 -12.68 14.13 7.53
CA ALA A 399 -11.80 15.28 7.35
C ALA A 399 -12.60 16.59 7.27
N LEU A 400 -13.72 16.60 6.53
CA LEU A 400 -14.64 17.75 6.44
C LEU A 400 -15.22 18.13 7.81
N LEU A 401 -15.63 17.14 8.62
CA LEU A 401 -16.18 17.39 9.96
C LEU A 401 -15.11 17.93 10.91
N GLN A 402 -13.88 17.40 10.86
CA GLN A 402 -12.74 17.92 11.62
C GLN A 402 -12.36 19.33 11.17
N GLN A 403 -12.39 19.60 9.86
CA GLN A 403 -12.14 20.92 9.29
C GLN A 403 -13.13 21.96 9.80
N TYR A 404 -14.40 21.60 9.97
CA TYR A 404 -15.37 22.48 10.63
C TYR A 404 -14.96 22.82 12.06
N ALA A 405 -14.59 21.83 12.89
CA ALA A 405 -14.17 22.08 14.28
C ALA A 405 -12.95 23.01 14.34
N CYS A 406 -11.92 22.74 13.53
CA CYS A 406 -10.74 23.57 13.39
C CYS A 406 -11.07 24.99 12.89
N ALA A 407 -12.02 25.13 11.96
CA ALA A 407 -12.43 26.43 11.43
C ALA A 407 -13.08 27.29 12.52
N ILE A 408 -13.87 26.68 13.41
CA ILE A 408 -14.42 27.38 14.58
C ILE A 408 -13.30 27.82 15.53
N ASP A 409 -12.45 26.88 15.92
CA ASP A 409 -11.41 27.10 16.94
C ASP A 409 -10.40 28.18 16.52
N HIS A 410 -10.13 28.29 15.22
CA HIS A 410 -9.25 29.32 14.65
C HIS A 410 -9.99 30.58 14.16
N ARG A 411 -11.32 30.68 14.33
CA ARG A 411 -12.15 31.78 13.82
C ARG A 411 -11.96 32.04 12.33
N ASN A 412 -11.83 30.99 11.54
CA ASN A 412 -11.61 31.09 10.10
C ASN A 412 -12.95 31.04 9.34
N LEU A 413 -13.54 32.21 9.12
CA LEU A 413 -14.84 32.32 8.45
C LEU A 413 -14.82 31.80 7.02
N ALA A 414 -13.75 32.06 6.27
CA ALA A 414 -13.62 31.57 4.90
C ALA A 414 -13.63 30.03 4.86
N LEU A 415 -13.00 29.38 5.85
CA LEU A 415 -13.01 27.93 5.97
C LEU A 415 -14.37 27.40 6.43
N LEU A 416 -15.06 28.11 7.34
CA LEU A 416 -16.42 27.78 7.74
C LEU A 416 -17.40 27.84 6.56
N GLU A 417 -17.28 28.83 5.68
CA GLU A 417 -18.12 28.91 4.48
C GLU A 417 -17.86 27.74 3.52
N GLN A 418 -16.62 27.25 3.45
CA GLN A 418 -16.23 26.16 2.56
C GLN A 418 -16.72 24.77 3.00
N VAL A 419 -16.97 24.54 4.30
CA VAL A 419 -17.43 23.22 4.77
C VAL A 419 -18.93 22.98 4.55
N PHE A 420 -19.69 24.05 4.32
CA PHE A 420 -21.13 24.02 4.03
C PHE A 420 -21.40 24.26 2.55
N GLU A 421 -22.54 23.78 2.05
CA GLU A 421 -23.08 24.26 0.77
C GLU A 421 -23.59 25.71 0.89
N PRO A 422 -23.52 26.53 -0.18
CA PRO A 422 -24.01 27.91 -0.15
C PRO A 422 -25.46 28.05 0.29
N ASP A 423 -26.32 27.08 -0.02
CA ASP A 423 -27.74 27.03 0.35
C ASP A 423 -28.04 26.10 1.54
N SER A 424 -27.02 25.68 2.29
CA SER A 424 -27.14 24.80 3.46
C SER A 424 -28.05 25.35 4.56
N ARG A 425 -28.44 24.48 5.49
CA ARG A 425 -29.27 24.84 6.65
C ARG A 425 -28.66 24.32 7.95
N ALA A 426 -28.58 25.17 8.97
CA ALA A 426 -28.13 24.74 10.30
C ALA A 426 -29.15 25.08 11.39
N LEU A 427 -29.44 24.10 12.25
CA LEU A 427 -30.30 24.23 13.42
C LEU A 427 -29.48 24.08 14.69
N TYR A 428 -29.41 25.16 15.48
CA TYR A 428 -28.74 25.20 16.77
C TYR A 428 -29.78 25.57 17.85
N PRO A 429 -30.37 24.56 18.54
CA PRO A 429 -31.38 24.80 19.56
C PRO A 429 -30.87 25.75 20.65
N GLY A 430 -31.65 26.79 20.94
CA GLY A 430 -31.27 27.86 21.88
C GLY A 430 -30.60 29.07 21.23
N ILE A 431 -30.11 28.96 19.99
CA ILE A 431 -29.53 30.06 19.22
C ILE A 431 -30.45 30.43 18.04
N GLY A 432 -30.85 29.45 17.24
CA GLY A 432 -31.75 29.66 16.12
C GLY A 432 -31.51 28.72 14.94
N GLU A 433 -32.12 29.09 13.82
CA GLU A 433 -32.00 28.40 12.55
C GLU A 433 -31.44 29.37 11.50
N PHE A 434 -30.44 28.90 10.73
CA PHE A 434 -29.68 29.71 9.80
C PHE A 434 -29.68 29.07 8.42
N GLN A 435 -29.96 29.88 7.39
CA GLN A 435 -29.99 29.47 6.00
C GLN A 435 -28.81 30.10 5.26
N GLY A 436 -27.99 29.26 4.65
CA GLY A 436 -26.82 29.59 3.86
C GLY A 436 -25.51 29.60 4.64
N ALA A 437 -24.43 29.16 3.99
CA ALA A 437 -23.10 29.00 4.59
C ALA A 437 -22.61 30.29 5.27
N GLN A 438 -22.81 31.44 4.61
CA GLN A 438 -22.40 32.74 5.12
C GLN A 438 -23.16 33.14 6.40
N ALA A 439 -24.47 32.86 6.46
CA ALA A 439 -25.28 33.15 7.65
C ALA A 439 -24.86 32.28 8.84
N ILE A 440 -24.54 31.01 8.57
CA ILE A 440 -24.02 30.07 9.57
C ILE A 440 -22.66 30.55 10.11
N ALA A 441 -21.72 30.88 9.23
CA ALA A 441 -20.39 31.36 9.61
C ALA A 441 -20.45 32.67 10.42
N THR A 442 -21.28 33.63 10.00
CA THR A 442 -21.47 34.91 10.69
C THR A 442 -22.07 34.72 12.09
N MET A 443 -23.04 33.81 12.23
CA MET A 443 -23.60 33.49 13.54
C MET A 443 -22.54 32.89 14.47
N ILE A 444 -21.77 31.91 13.99
CA ILE A 444 -20.72 31.27 14.78
C ILE A 444 -19.69 32.31 15.25
N GLU A 445 -19.26 33.20 14.36
CA GLU A 445 -18.36 34.31 14.72
C GLU A 445 -18.96 35.20 15.81
N THR A 446 -20.24 35.55 15.68
CA THR A 446 -20.96 36.40 16.64
C THR A 446 -21.04 35.76 18.02
N VAL A 447 -21.42 34.47 18.08
CA VAL A 447 -21.52 33.71 19.34
C VAL A 447 -20.16 33.62 20.04
N LEU A 448 -19.08 33.51 19.27
CA LEU A 448 -17.74 33.37 19.80
C LEU A 448 -17.03 34.71 20.04
N ALA A 449 -17.66 35.85 19.73
CA ALA A 449 -17.05 37.18 19.89
C ALA A 449 -16.61 37.47 21.33
N ARG A 450 -17.26 36.85 22.33
CA ARG A 450 -16.96 36.99 23.77
C ARG A 450 -16.04 35.89 24.32
N CYS A 451 -15.48 35.05 23.47
CA CYS A 451 -14.57 33.98 23.88
C CYS A 451 -13.11 34.35 23.63
N ALA A 452 -12.18 34.01 24.53
CA ALA A 452 -10.74 34.06 24.26
C ALA A 452 -10.34 32.91 23.35
N THR A 453 -10.69 31.70 23.79
CA THR A 453 -10.34 30.44 23.16
C THR A 453 -11.57 29.56 23.12
N THR A 454 -11.66 28.78 22.06
CA THR A 454 -12.62 27.69 21.95
C THR A 454 -11.90 26.42 21.51
N GLN A 455 -12.41 25.28 21.93
CA GLN A 455 -11.93 23.97 21.50
C GLN A 455 -13.12 23.06 21.24
N HIS A 456 -13.22 22.54 20.02
CA HIS A 456 -14.23 21.57 19.60
C HIS A 456 -13.59 20.21 19.37
N MET A 457 -13.94 19.24 20.23
CA MET A 457 -13.50 17.86 20.09
C MET A 457 -14.64 17.03 19.50
N LEU A 458 -14.40 16.44 18.33
CA LEU A 458 -15.31 15.50 17.70
C LEU A 458 -14.85 14.07 17.93
N SER A 459 -15.77 13.19 18.30
CA SER A 459 -15.49 11.76 18.50
C SER A 459 -16.64 10.89 18.03
N ASN A 460 -16.39 9.58 17.92
CA ASN A 460 -17.40 8.58 17.59
C ASN A 460 -18.16 8.92 16.30
N VAL A 461 -17.42 9.38 15.29
CA VAL A 461 -17.97 9.76 13.99
C VAL A 461 -18.54 8.51 13.33
N ARG A 462 -19.79 8.59 12.88
CA ARG A 462 -20.50 7.52 12.20
C ARG A 462 -21.07 8.06 10.91
N VAL A 463 -20.57 7.55 9.79
CA VAL A 463 -20.98 7.97 8.45
C VAL A 463 -21.81 6.86 7.80
N LYS A 464 -22.87 7.25 7.09
CA LYS A 464 -23.66 6.37 6.22
C LYS A 464 -23.78 7.02 4.86
N ILE A 465 -23.30 6.33 3.82
CA ILE A 465 -23.23 6.86 2.46
C ILE A 465 -24.24 6.13 1.57
N SER A 466 -24.90 6.88 0.69
CA SER A 466 -25.79 6.38 -0.36
C SER A 466 -25.55 7.19 -1.63
N GLY A 467 -24.68 6.68 -2.51
CA GLY A 467 -24.27 7.38 -3.73
C GLY A 467 -23.59 8.71 -3.39
N GLN A 468 -24.12 9.82 -3.94
CA GLN A 468 -23.61 11.16 -3.68
C GLN A 468 -24.20 11.81 -2.41
N GLN A 469 -24.97 11.09 -1.61
CA GLN A 469 -25.53 11.58 -0.36
C GLN A 469 -24.96 10.83 0.83
N ALA A 470 -24.81 11.51 1.96
CA ALA A 470 -24.40 10.88 3.20
C ALA A 470 -25.13 11.48 4.40
N THR A 471 -25.18 10.71 5.47
CA THR A 471 -25.50 11.21 6.81
C THR A 471 -24.33 10.93 7.73
N ALA A 472 -23.98 11.90 8.57
CA ALA A 472 -22.96 11.70 9.59
C ALA A 472 -23.49 12.08 10.97
N ARG A 473 -23.01 11.36 12.00
CA ARG A 473 -23.22 11.71 13.40
C ARG A 473 -21.88 11.78 14.10
N SER A 474 -21.63 12.84 14.85
CA SER A 474 -20.43 12.97 15.67
C SER A 474 -20.79 13.44 17.07
N TYR A 475 -20.19 12.83 18.09
CA TYR A 475 -20.25 13.39 19.43
C TYR A 475 -19.33 14.60 19.50
N LEU A 476 -19.79 15.61 20.22
CA LEU A 476 -19.11 16.88 20.41
C LEU A 476 -18.91 17.12 21.90
N GLN A 477 -17.70 17.54 22.25
CA GLN A 477 -17.46 18.36 23.42
C GLN A 477 -16.86 19.70 22.96
N ALA A 478 -17.57 20.81 23.21
CA ALA A 478 -17.05 22.15 22.97
C ALA A 478 -16.76 22.84 24.30
N ILE A 479 -15.63 23.54 24.36
CA ILE A 479 -15.21 24.31 25.53
C ILE A 479 -14.94 25.74 25.06
N HIS A 480 -15.55 26.71 25.73
CA HIS A 480 -15.41 28.13 25.45
C HIS A 480 -14.98 28.89 26.71
N VAL A 481 -13.94 29.71 26.60
CA VAL A 481 -13.38 30.50 27.71
C VAL A 481 -13.74 31.96 27.49
N GLY A 482 -14.38 32.61 28.47
CA GLY A 482 -14.83 33.99 28.33
C GLY A 482 -13.73 35.06 28.40
N ILE A 483 -14.02 36.21 27.79
CA ILE A 483 -13.23 37.45 27.88
C ILE A 483 -14.06 38.62 28.41
N GLY A 484 -13.37 39.70 28.80
CA GLY A 484 -14.02 40.92 29.25
C GLY A 484 -14.78 40.71 30.56
N GLU A 485 -16.08 41.03 30.55
CA GLU A 485 -16.96 40.85 31.72
C GLU A 485 -17.17 39.38 32.10
N HIS A 486 -16.89 38.44 31.19
CA HIS A 486 -16.95 36.99 31.39
C HIS A 486 -15.57 36.35 31.65
N ALA A 487 -14.56 37.14 31.98
CA ALA A 487 -13.20 36.62 32.18
C ALA A 487 -13.15 35.61 33.36
N GLY A 488 -12.67 34.41 33.08
CA GLY A 488 -12.61 33.30 34.05
C GLY A 488 -13.84 32.40 34.05
N GLU A 489 -14.87 32.72 33.26
CA GLU A 489 -16.00 31.84 33.01
C GLU A 489 -15.65 30.79 31.95
N LEU A 490 -16.20 29.58 32.15
CA LEU A 490 -16.06 28.44 31.26
C LEU A 490 -17.44 27.95 30.87
N GLN A 491 -17.68 27.81 29.58
CA GLN A 491 -18.86 27.12 29.05
C GLN A 491 -18.42 25.83 28.39
N THR A 492 -18.97 24.71 28.86
CA THR A 492 -18.78 23.39 28.24
C THR A 492 -20.11 22.87 27.72
N LEU A 493 -20.11 22.51 26.44
CA LEU A 493 -21.24 21.91 25.73
C LEU A 493 -20.90 20.47 25.38
N TRP A 494 -21.78 19.54 25.75
CA TRP A 494 -21.77 18.18 25.24
C TRP A 494 -22.97 17.99 24.33
N GLY A 495 -22.72 17.45 23.14
CA GLY A 495 -23.77 17.28 22.15
C GLY A 495 -23.48 16.23 21.11
N GLU A 496 -24.37 16.16 20.14
CA GLU A 496 -24.22 15.38 18.91
C GLU A 496 -24.49 16.31 17.72
N TYR A 497 -23.56 16.38 16.77
CA TYR A 497 -23.87 16.91 15.44
C TYR A 497 -24.50 15.83 14.59
N ARG A 498 -25.59 16.19 13.90
CA ARG A 498 -26.27 15.38 12.90
C ARG A 498 -26.21 16.08 11.56
N ASP A 499 -25.47 15.49 10.66
CA ASP A 499 -25.18 16.08 9.36
C ASP A 499 -25.84 15.30 8.24
N GLN A 500 -26.37 16.02 7.26
CA GLN A 500 -26.64 15.52 5.92
C GLN A 500 -25.61 16.17 5.00
N LEU A 501 -24.99 15.35 4.15
CA LEU A 501 -23.91 15.76 3.28
C LEU A 501 -24.20 15.34 1.85
N GLU A 502 -23.61 16.07 0.91
CA GLU A 502 -23.68 15.76 -0.50
C GLU A 502 -22.28 15.85 -1.13
N LYS A 503 -21.96 14.92 -2.03
CA LYS A 503 -20.70 14.89 -2.76
C LYS A 503 -20.78 15.85 -3.93
N ARG A 504 -19.83 16.78 -4.01
CA ARG A 504 -19.64 17.70 -5.15
C ARG A 504 -18.33 17.40 -5.86
N PRO A 505 -18.12 17.98 -7.05
CA PRO A 505 -16.80 17.93 -7.70
C PRO A 505 -15.66 18.43 -6.81
N ALA A 506 -15.93 19.37 -5.89
CA ALA A 506 -14.95 19.91 -4.94
C ALA A 506 -14.91 19.15 -3.58
N GLY A 507 -15.46 17.94 -3.52
CA GLY A 507 -15.55 17.08 -2.34
C GLY A 507 -16.90 17.13 -1.62
N TRP A 508 -17.02 16.42 -0.50
CA TRP A 508 -18.22 16.43 0.33
C TRP A 508 -18.49 17.80 0.96
N ARG A 509 -19.76 18.16 1.09
CA ARG A 509 -20.23 19.39 1.75
C ARG A 509 -21.42 19.12 2.66
N ILE A 510 -21.51 19.87 3.75
CA ILE A 510 -22.66 19.80 4.66
C ILE A 510 -23.82 20.59 4.04
N ILE A 511 -24.91 19.90 3.69
CA ILE A 511 -26.16 20.53 3.23
C ILE A 511 -27.10 20.84 4.39
N ARG A 512 -27.02 20.05 5.48
CA ARG A 512 -27.80 20.29 6.69
C ARG A 512 -27.04 19.86 7.93
N ARG A 513 -27.05 20.71 8.95
CA ARG A 513 -26.55 20.39 10.30
C ARG A 513 -27.62 20.62 11.36
N GLU A 514 -27.71 19.71 12.31
CA GLU A 514 -28.48 19.88 13.55
C GLU A 514 -27.57 19.58 14.74
N LEU A 515 -27.52 20.51 15.70
CA LEU A 515 -26.90 20.29 17.01
C LEU A 515 -27.96 19.75 17.97
N LEU A 516 -27.72 18.57 18.53
CA LEU A 516 -28.45 18.08 19.69
C LEU A 516 -27.62 18.31 20.95
N THR A 517 -28.04 19.26 21.79
CA THR A 517 -27.44 19.49 23.09
C THR A 517 -27.86 18.39 24.07
N LEU A 518 -26.88 17.68 24.62
CA LEU A 518 -27.09 16.64 25.64
C LEU A 518 -26.89 17.19 27.05
N HIS A 519 -25.87 18.01 27.23
CA HIS A 519 -25.58 18.67 28.50
C HIS A 519 -24.88 20.01 28.26
N ASN A 520 -25.15 20.97 29.14
CA ASN A 520 -24.49 22.26 29.19
C ASN A 520 -24.07 22.54 30.63
N GLN A 521 -22.83 22.99 30.81
CA GLN A 521 -22.29 23.37 32.11
C GLN A 521 -21.50 24.67 31.97
N GLY A 522 -21.82 25.68 32.78
CA GLY A 522 -21.20 27.00 32.71
C GLY A 522 -22.22 28.13 32.65
N ASP A 523 -21.74 29.34 32.36
CA ASP A 523 -22.61 30.49 32.10
C ASP A 523 -22.98 30.56 30.61
N ILE A 524 -24.25 30.28 30.30
CA ILE A 524 -24.81 30.37 28.95
C ILE A 524 -24.79 31.82 28.41
N GLY A 525 -24.72 32.82 29.31
CA GLY A 525 -24.53 34.24 28.99
C GLY A 525 -23.27 34.51 28.17
N LEU A 526 -22.28 33.61 28.24
CA LEU A 526 -21.06 33.69 27.44
C LEU A 526 -21.34 33.55 25.94
N LEU A 527 -22.35 32.77 25.56
CA LEU A 527 -22.69 32.43 24.18
C LEU A 527 -23.95 33.14 23.65
N SER A 528 -24.58 34.03 24.46
CA SER A 528 -25.88 34.66 24.15
C SER A 528 -25.88 36.19 24.05
#